data_AF-A0A3D1M4I7-F1
#
_entry.id   AF-A0A3D1M4I7-F1
#
_cell.length_a   1.000
_cell.length_b   1.000
_cell.length_c   1.000
_cell.angle_alpha   90.00
_cell.angle_beta   90.00
_cell.angle_gamma   90.00
#
_symmetry.space_group_name_H-M   'P 1'
#
loop_
_entity.id
_entity.type
_entity.pdbx_description
1 polymer ?
#
loop_
_entity_poly.entity_id
_entity_poly.type
_entity_poly.pdbx_seq_one_letter_code
_entity_poly.pdbx_strand_id
1 'polypeptide(L)'
;MKVVLLAGGFGTRISEESQFKPKPMVEIGGKPILWHIMKEYLWYGFNDFIICAGYKQQVIKKWFADYYLNNSDVEFDFTNGRKEMRVLESHCEPWKVTVVDTGL
;
A
#
# COMPACT_ATOMS: atom_id res chain seq x y z
N MET A 1 -0.83 18.42 5.98
CA MET A 1 0.63 18.40 6.23
C MET A 1 1.17 17.08 5.70
N LYS A 2 2.40 17.04 5.18
CA LYS A 2 2.99 15.81 4.61
C LYS A 2 3.71 14.99 5.68
N VAL A 3 3.61 13.68 5.60
CA VAL A 3 4.32 12.71 6.45
C VAL A 3 5.31 11.94 5.59
N VAL A 4 6.58 11.90 6.00
CA VAL A 4 7.62 11.15 5.30
C VAL A 4 7.91 9.87 6.07
N LEU A 5 7.75 8.71 5.41
CA LEU A 5 8.03 7.39 5.96
C LEU A 5 9.28 6.81 5.28
N LEU A 6 10.31 6.50 6.08
CA LEU A 6 11.55 5.90 5.60
C LEU A 6 11.42 4.37 5.58
N ALA A 7 11.25 3.81 4.39
CA ALA A 7 10.88 2.41 4.15
C ALA A 7 11.91 1.65 3.30
N GLY A 8 13.15 2.16 3.18
CA GLY A 8 14.14 1.65 2.23
C GLY A 8 15.13 0.57 2.73
N GLY A 9 15.18 0.28 4.03
CA GLY A 9 16.19 -0.63 4.58
C GLY A 9 16.04 -2.10 4.14
N PHE A 10 17.17 -2.81 4.04
CA PHE A 10 17.22 -4.23 3.64
C PHE A 10 16.55 -5.23 4.61
N GLY A 11 16.22 -4.81 5.83
CA GLY A 11 15.49 -5.68 6.78
C GLY A 11 16.28 -6.89 7.30
N THR A 12 17.61 -6.85 7.28
CA THR A 12 18.52 -7.99 7.57
C THR A 12 18.43 -8.56 8.99
N ARG A 13 17.75 -7.88 9.93
CA ARG A 13 17.60 -8.32 11.33
C ARG A 13 16.36 -9.20 11.60
N ILE A 14 15.45 -9.36 10.63
CA ILE A 14 14.27 -10.25 10.73
C ILE A 14 14.35 -11.21 9.54
N SER A 15 15.16 -12.26 9.62
CA SER A 15 15.56 -13.04 8.44
C SER A 15 14.47 -13.95 7.86
N GLU A 16 13.46 -14.34 8.64
CA GLU A 16 12.50 -15.39 8.21
C GLU A 16 11.43 -14.86 7.25
N GLU A 17 10.83 -13.69 7.53
CA GLU A 17 9.82 -13.06 6.65
C GLU A 17 10.42 -12.05 5.64
N SER A 18 11.55 -11.41 5.98
CA SER A 18 12.15 -10.36 5.14
C SER A 18 12.78 -10.89 3.86
N GLN A 19 13.06 -12.19 3.78
CA GLN A 19 13.55 -12.83 2.56
C GLN A 19 12.54 -12.73 1.42
N PHE A 20 11.24 -12.66 1.72
CA PHE A 20 10.18 -12.65 0.70
C PHE A 20 9.61 -11.26 0.46
N LYS A 21 9.41 -10.44 1.49
CA LYS A 21 8.82 -9.09 1.40
C LYS A 21 9.58 -8.05 2.23
N PRO A 22 9.65 -6.78 1.81
CA PRO A 22 10.30 -5.74 2.62
C PRO A 22 9.54 -5.57 3.94
N LYS A 23 10.26 -5.27 5.03
CA LYS A 23 9.68 -5.19 6.40
C LYS A 23 8.39 -4.34 6.51
N PRO A 24 8.26 -3.17 5.86
CA PRO A 24 7.02 -2.38 5.89
C PRO A 24 5.79 -3.16 5.38
N MET A 25 6.00 -4.19 4.56
CA MET A 25 4.97 -5.02 3.95
C MET A 25 4.70 -6.33 4.71
N VAL A 26 5.40 -6.58 5.82
CA VAL A 26 5.03 -7.68 6.73
C VAL A 26 3.64 -7.41 7.29
N GLU A 27 2.81 -8.44 7.39
CA GLU A 27 1.41 -8.30 7.75
C GLU A 27 1.20 -8.52 9.25
N ILE A 28 0.31 -7.73 9.83
CA ILE A 28 -0.23 -7.90 11.18
C ILE A 28 -1.75 -7.85 11.03
N GLY A 29 -2.44 -8.93 11.41
CA GLY A 29 -3.90 -9.01 11.25
C GLY A 29 -4.38 -8.86 9.80
N GLY A 30 -3.63 -9.37 8.82
CA GLY A 30 -3.99 -9.34 7.40
C GLY A 30 -3.77 -8.00 6.69
N LYS A 31 -3.15 -7.01 7.33
CA LYS A 31 -2.75 -5.74 6.72
C LYS A 31 -1.25 -5.45 6.97
N PRO A 32 -0.54 -4.82 6.02
CA PRO A 32 0.86 -4.44 6.21
C PRO A 32 1.12 -3.55 7.43
N ILE A 33 2.29 -3.66 8.06
CA ILE A 33 2.77 -2.72 9.09
C ILE A 33 2.65 -1.26 8.60
N LEU A 34 2.99 -1.01 7.34
CA LEU A 34 2.89 0.30 6.70
C LEU A 34 1.46 0.86 6.74
N TRP A 35 0.44 0.01 6.51
CA TRP A 35 -0.97 0.38 6.60
C TRP A 35 -1.34 0.82 8.01
N HIS A 36 -0.94 0.03 9.03
CA HIS A 36 -1.22 0.36 10.43
C HIS A 36 -0.63 1.70 10.85
N ILE A 37 0.64 1.96 10.47
CA ILE A 37 1.29 3.25 10.74
C ILE A 37 0.51 4.39 10.07
N MET A 38 0.15 4.25 8.79
CA MET A 38 -0.60 5.29 8.07
C MET A 38 -2.00 5.52 8.67
N LYS A 39 -2.67 4.49 9.19
CA LYS A 39 -3.95 4.63 9.90
C LYS A 39 -3.81 5.46 11.19
N GLU A 40 -2.73 5.24 11.93
CA GLU A 40 -2.45 6.02 13.14
C GLU A 40 -2.22 7.50 12.80
N TYR A 41 -1.42 7.80 11.77
CA TYR A 41 -1.25 9.17 11.30
C TYR A 41 -2.57 9.79 10.80
N LEU A 42 -3.41 9.01 10.11
CA LEU A 42 -4.73 9.47 9.66
C LEU A 42 -5.64 9.85 10.82
N TRP A 43 -5.60 9.11 11.92
CA TRP A 43 -6.35 9.44 13.14
C TRP A 43 -6.03 10.84 13.66
N TYR A 44 -4.77 11.28 13.53
CA TYR A 44 -4.35 12.64 13.87
C TYR A 44 -4.52 13.66 12.72
N GLY A 45 -5.23 13.30 11.64
CA GLY A 45 -5.54 14.19 10.53
C GLY A 45 -4.45 14.28 9.45
N PHE A 46 -3.45 13.39 9.45
CA PHE A 46 -2.42 13.35 8.41
C PHE A 46 -2.74 12.32 7.33
N ASN A 47 -2.90 12.78 6.09
CA ASN A 47 -3.31 11.92 4.97
C ASN A 47 -2.47 12.06 3.69
N ASP A 48 -1.42 12.88 3.69
CA ASP A 48 -0.49 13.03 2.56
C ASP A 48 0.86 12.39 2.91
N PHE A 49 1.12 11.21 2.37
CA PHE A 49 2.27 10.36 2.70
C PHE A 49 3.28 10.31 1.56
N ILE A 50 4.55 10.47 1.92
CA ILE A 50 5.71 10.21 1.06
C ILE A 50 6.46 9.01 1.63
N ILE A 51 6.54 7.93 0.87
CA ILE A 51 7.17 6.68 1.27
C ILE A 51 8.48 6.57 0.50
N CYS A 52 9.58 6.77 1.20
CA CYS A 52 10.93 6.60 0.69
C CYS A 52 11.27 5.11 0.70
N ALA A 53 10.98 4.44 -0.42
CA ALA A 53 11.17 3.01 -0.60
C ALA A 53 12.50 2.71 -1.32
N GLY A 54 13.14 1.63 -0.93
CA GLY A 54 14.41 1.17 -1.48
C GLY A 54 14.30 -0.30 -1.87
N TYR A 55 14.96 -1.17 -1.10
CA TYR A 55 14.91 -2.62 -1.34
C TYR A 55 13.47 -3.13 -1.52
N LYS A 56 13.21 -3.81 -2.65
CA LYS A 56 11.91 -4.36 -3.03
C LYS A 56 10.75 -3.35 -3.08
N GLN A 57 11.01 -2.09 -3.40
CA GLN A 57 9.98 -1.04 -3.53
C GLN A 57 8.80 -1.38 -4.46
N GLN A 58 8.99 -2.25 -5.46
CA GLN A 58 7.92 -2.72 -6.35
C GLN A 58 6.79 -3.43 -5.58
N VAL A 59 7.09 -4.07 -4.45
CA VAL A 59 6.08 -4.71 -3.60
C VAL A 59 5.16 -3.67 -2.98
N ILE A 60 5.72 -2.54 -2.51
CA ILE A 60 4.96 -1.42 -1.96
C ILE A 60 4.09 -0.80 -3.07
N LYS A 61 4.68 -0.53 -4.24
CA LYS A 61 3.97 0.03 -5.40
C LYS A 61 2.81 -0.86 -5.83
N LYS A 62 3.04 -2.17 -5.97
CA LYS A 62 2.01 -3.14 -6.35
C LYS A 62 0.87 -3.17 -5.34
N TRP A 63 1.20 -3.19 -4.04
CA TRP A 63 0.19 -3.22 -3.00
C TRP A 63 -0.73 -1.99 -3.05
N PHE A 64 -0.19 -0.78 -3.28
CA PHE A 64 -1.00 0.42 -3.47
C PHE A 64 -1.78 0.44 -4.79
N ALA A 65 -1.22 -0.11 -5.88
CA ALA A 65 -1.92 -0.25 -7.15
C ALA A 65 -3.14 -1.18 -7.05
N ASP A 66 -2.99 -2.28 -6.31
CA ASP A 66 -4.08 -3.25 -6.07
C ASP A 66 -5.02 -2.78 -4.94
N TYR A 67 -4.63 -1.78 -4.14
CA TYR A 67 -5.34 -1.35 -2.94
C TYR A 67 -6.79 -0.98 -3.22
N TYR A 68 -7.00 -0.18 -4.26
CA TYR A 68 -8.33 0.31 -4.59
C TYR A 68 -9.28 -0.84 -4.96
N LEU A 69 -8.81 -1.79 -5.76
CA LEU A 69 -9.57 -2.98 -6.15
C LEU A 69 -9.84 -3.90 -4.95
N ASN A 70 -8.84 -4.13 -4.10
CA ASN A 70 -8.94 -5.07 -2.98
C ASN A 70 -9.82 -4.56 -1.82
N ASN A 71 -10.09 -3.26 -1.76
CA ASN A 71 -10.92 -2.66 -0.71
C ASN A 71 -12.18 -2.00 -1.28
N SER A 72 -12.60 -2.39 -2.49
CA SER A 72 -13.83 -1.90 -3.10
C SER A 72 -14.65 -3.05 -3.66
N ASP A 73 -15.96 -2.90 -3.64
CA ASP A 73 -16.87 -3.80 -4.33
C ASP A 73 -16.87 -3.42 -5.82
N VAL A 74 -16.59 -4.40 -6.68
CA VAL A 74 -16.40 -4.16 -8.12
C VAL A 74 -17.28 -5.09 -8.93
N GLU A 75 -18.03 -4.51 -9.86
CA GLU A 75 -18.73 -5.22 -10.92
C GLU A 75 -17.87 -5.26 -12.18
N PHE A 76 -17.75 -6.44 -12.78
CA PHE A 76 -17.18 -6.62 -14.11
C PHE A 76 -18.29 -7.10 -15.07
N ASP A 77 -18.61 -6.29 -16.09
CA ASP A 77 -19.59 -6.66 -17.13
C ASP A 77 -18.85 -7.06 -18.41
N PHE A 78 -18.85 -8.36 -18.68
CA PHE A 78 -18.34 -8.97 -19.91
C PHE A 78 -19.46 -9.50 -20.82
N THR A 79 -20.71 -9.20 -20.49
CA THR A 79 -21.85 -9.65 -21.29
C THR A 79 -21.90 -8.91 -22.61
N ASN A 80 -22.42 -9.55 -23.67
CA ASN A 80 -22.64 -8.92 -24.97
C ASN A 80 -21.38 -8.25 -25.59
N GLY A 81 -20.18 -8.75 -25.25
CA GLY A 81 -18.91 -8.19 -25.73
C GLY A 81 -18.46 -6.90 -25.03
N ARG A 82 -19.13 -6.50 -23.94
CA ARG A 82 -18.69 -5.40 -23.09
C ARG A 82 -17.39 -5.74 -22.36
N LYS A 83 -16.67 -4.71 -21.93
CA LYS A 83 -15.45 -4.78 -21.12
C LYS A 83 -15.44 -3.64 -20.13
N GLU A 84 -16.50 -3.58 -19.32
CA GLU A 84 -16.72 -2.51 -18.36
C GLU A 84 -16.38 -2.97 -16.95
N MET A 85 -15.81 -2.06 -16.17
CA MET A 85 -15.57 -2.23 -14.74
C MET A 85 -16.22 -1.05 -14.01
N ARG A 86 -17.02 -1.34 -12.99
CA ARG A 86 -17.66 -0.32 -12.15
C ARG A 86 -17.37 -0.61 -10.69
N VAL A 87 -17.03 0.45 -9.95
CA VAL A 87 -16.92 0.38 -8.49
C VAL A 87 -18.30 0.69 -7.91
N LEU A 88 -18.81 -0.22 -7.08
CA LEU A 88 -20.10 -0.10 -6.43
C LEU A 88 -19.97 0.63 -5.09
N GLU A 89 -19.00 0.22 -4.28
CA GLU A 89 -18.68 0.84 -2.99
C GLU A 89 -17.16 0.80 -2.76
N SER A 90 -16.61 1.81 -2.09
CA SER A 90 -15.18 1.86 -1.76
C SER A 90 -14.98 2.09 -0.27
N HIS A 91 -14.16 1.22 0.34
CA HIS A 91 -13.76 1.32 1.74
C HIS A 91 -12.32 1.80 1.91
N CYS A 92 -11.79 2.50 0.89
CA CYS A 92 -10.43 3.03 0.93
C CYS A 92 -10.34 4.26 1.84
N GLU A 93 -9.25 4.35 2.59
CA GLU A 93 -8.89 5.54 3.34
C GLU A 93 -8.58 6.71 2.39
N PRO A 94 -8.84 7.96 2.83
CA PRO A 94 -8.61 9.16 2.02
C PRO A 94 -7.13 9.56 1.99
N TRP A 95 -6.26 8.62 1.63
CA TRP A 95 -4.82 8.81 1.57
C TRP A 95 -4.36 9.31 0.21
N LYS A 96 -3.46 10.29 0.23
CA LYS A 96 -2.59 10.63 -0.90
C LYS A 96 -1.24 10.00 -0.65
N VAL A 97 -0.80 9.10 -1.53
CA VAL A 97 0.43 8.32 -1.34
C VAL A 97 1.39 8.54 -2.50
N THR A 98 2.61 8.95 -2.17
CA THR A 98 3.73 9.04 -3.12
C THR A 98 4.77 8.00 -2.72
N VAL A 99 5.09 7.05 -3.59
CA VAL A 99 6.19 6.09 -3.36
C VAL A 99 7.41 6.55 -4.16
N VAL A 100 8.46 6.95 -3.46
CA VAL A 100 9.72 7.44 -4.04
C VAL A 100 10.76 6.32 -3.95
N ASP A 101 11.39 6.01 -5.09
CA ASP A 101 12.54 5.11 -5.14
C ASP A 101 13.79 5.85 -4.68
N THR A 102 14.48 5.31 -3.66
CA THR A 102 15.71 5.90 -3.11
C THR A 102 16.99 5.21 -3.60
N GLY A 103 16.92 4.25 -4.52
CA GLY A 103 18.08 3.67 -5.20
C GLY A 103 18.87 2.63 -4.41
N LEU A 104 18.19 1.61 -3.85
CA LEU A 104 18.78 0.47 -3.14
C LEU A 104 18.49 -0.88 -3.82
#